data_AF-A0A1A8KX96-F1
#
_entry.id   AF-A0A1A8KX96-F1
#
_cell.length_a   1.000
_cell.length_b   1.000
_cell.length_c   1.000
_cell.angle_alpha   90.00
_cell.angle_beta   90.00
_cell.angle_gamma   90.00
#
_symmetry.space_group_name_H-M   'P 1'
#
loop_
_entity.id
_entity.type
_entity.pdbx_description
1 polymer ?
#
loop_
_entity_poly.entity_id
_entity_poly.type
_entity_poly.pdbx_seq_one_letter_code
_entity_poly.pdbx_strand_id
1 'polypeptide(L)'
;PCRAVVSLLRKIKNELSDDMLHFATADADSIDALERYRGKCEPTFLFYGGGELVAVLRGANAPMLQRLIVEELAKEKLVLEQGGGRKVVKDDALLDDEIKEEEKTLQQSEVEDSRTVSACEPYTVAIIKPDAVAQGKAN
;
A
#
# COMPACT_ATOMS: atom_id res chain seq x y z
N PRO A 1 3.30 0.78 21.65
CA PRO A 1 3.46 1.58 20.41
C PRO A 1 2.21 2.38 19.99
N CYS A 2 1.02 1.77 19.91
CA CYS A 2 -0.24 2.40 19.47
C CYS A 2 -0.69 3.62 20.31
N ARG A 3 -0.56 3.59 21.65
CA ARG A 3 -0.91 4.74 22.51
C ARG A 3 -0.13 6.02 22.22
N ALA A 4 1.15 5.90 21.85
CA ALA A 4 2.00 7.06 21.54
C ALA A 4 1.63 7.70 20.19
N VAL A 5 0.99 6.95 19.29
CA VAL A 5 0.52 7.46 18.01
C VAL A 5 -0.69 8.39 18.19
N VAL A 6 -1.54 8.13 19.18
CA VAL A 6 -2.72 8.97 19.43
C VAL A 6 -2.33 10.41 19.80
N SER A 7 -1.26 10.58 20.60
CA SER A 7 -0.75 11.93 20.92
C SER A 7 -0.10 12.59 19.71
N LEU A 8 0.61 11.82 18.88
CA LEU A 8 1.17 12.30 17.61
C LEU A 8 0.08 12.79 16.65
N LEU A 9 -0.97 11.98 16.43
CA LEU A 9 -2.10 12.35 15.57
C LEU A 9 -2.80 13.62 16.07
N ARG A 10 -3.01 13.73 17.38
CA ARG A 10 -3.57 14.94 17.98
C ARG A 10 -2.69 16.16 17.73
N LYS A 11 -1.38 16.02 17.85
CA LYS A 11 -0.43 17.11 17.58
C LYS A 11 -0.50 17.54 16.11
N ILE A 12 -0.46 16.59 15.18
CA ILE A 12 -0.56 16.87 13.75
C ILE A 12 -1.90 17.54 13.41
N LYS A 13 -3.01 17.06 13.98
CA LYS A 13 -4.34 17.67 13.79
C LYS A 13 -4.34 19.14 14.20
N ASN A 14 -3.76 19.46 15.35
CA ASN A 14 -3.69 20.84 15.84
C ASN A 14 -2.77 21.71 14.98
N GLU A 15 -1.65 21.17 14.51
CA GLU A 15 -0.69 21.90 13.66
C GLU A 15 -1.25 22.22 12.28
N LEU A 16 -1.93 21.26 11.64
CA LEU A 16 -2.48 21.45 10.30
C LEU A 16 -3.81 22.22 10.32
N SER A 17 -4.66 21.99 11.34
CA SER A 17 -5.96 22.65 11.51
C SER A 17 -6.75 22.82 10.19
N ASP A 18 -6.80 21.73 9.39
CA ASP A 18 -7.47 21.71 8.09
C ASP A 18 -8.83 21.00 8.22
N ASP A 19 -9.89 21.64 7.74
CA ASP A 19 -11.26 21.13 7.83
C ASP A 19 -11.49 19.88 6.96
N MET A 20 -10.67 19.67 5.92
CA MET A 20 -10.73 18.47 5.07
C MET A 20 -10.04 17.26 5.71
N LEU A 21 -9.28 17.44 6.79
CA LEU A 21 -8.51 16.38 7.42
C LEU A 21 -9.27 15.76 8.59
N HIS A 22 -9.79 14.54 8.38
CA HIS A 22 -10.45 13.77 9.42
C HIS A 22 -9.59 12.60 9.89
N PHE A 23 -9.46 12.47 11.22
CA PHE A 23 -8.74 11.37 11.84
C PHE A 23 -9.72 10.39 12.47
N ALA A 24 -9.54 9.12 12.17
CA ALA A 24 -10.24 8.01 12.80
C ALA A 24 -9.24 7.00 13.35
N THR A 25 -9.62 6.31 14.42
CA THR A 25 -8.86 5.19 14.99
C THR A 25 -9.74 3.97 14.97
N ALA A 26 -9.23 2.87 14.42
CA ALA A 26 -9.93 1.61 14.31
C ALA A 26 -9.16 0.54 15.08
N ASP A 27 -9.88 -0.29 15.83
CA ASP A 27 -9.30 -1.47 16.48
C ASP A 27 -9.39 -2.66 15.53
N ALA A 28 -8.24 -3.05 14.96
CA ALA A 28 -8.16 -4.15 14.00
C ALA A 28 -8.63 -5.49 14.58
N ASP A 29 -8.52 -5.69 15.90
CA ASP A 29 -8.99 -6.91 16.55
C ASP A 29 -10.52 -7.02 16.54
N SER A 30 -11.22 -5.88 16.39
CA SER A 30 -12.69 -5.80 16.38
C SER A 30 -13.32 -5.75 14.99
N ILE A 31 -12.52 -5.64 13.92
CA ILE A 31 -12.99 -5.44 12.54
C ILE A 31 -12.45 -6.57 11.66
N ASP A 32 -13.34 -7.35 11.05
CA ASP A 32 -12.96 -8.52 10.26
C ASP A 32 -12.25 -8.15 8.95
N ALA A 33 -12.70 -7.07 8.28
CA ALA A 33 -12.01 -6.52 7.11
C ALA A 33 -10.57 -6.04 7.39
N LEU A 34 -10.18 -5.92 8.67
CA LEU A 34 -8.83 -5.55 9.09
C LEU A 34 -8.05 -6.73 9.70
N GLU A 35 -8.54 -7.96 9.55
CA GLU A 35 -7.94 -9.15 10.15
C GLU A 35 -6.46 -9.31 9.76
N ARG A 36 -6.09 -8.97 8.52
CA ARG A 36 -4.70 -9.02 8.03
C ARG A 36 -3.77 -7.98 8.66
N TYR A 37 -4.30 -7.05 9.47
CA TYR A 37 -3.53 -6.13 10.30
C TYR A 37 -3.41 -6.59 11.77
N ARG A 38 -4.18 -7.61 12.20
CA ARG A 38 -4.10 -8.16 13.56
C ARG A 38 -2.72 -8.77 13.82
N GLY A 39 -2.30 -8.73 15.09
CA GLY A 39 -1.02 -9.31 15.54
C GLY A 39 0.24 -8.60 15.04
N LYS A 40 0.13 -7.55 14.21
CA LYS A 40 1.26 -6.71 13.81
C LYS A 40 1.53 -5.69 14.91
N CYS A 41 2.71 -5.76 15.52
CA CYS A 41 3.16 -4.82 16.56
C CYS A 41 3.54 -3.42 16.03
N GLU A 42 2.94 -2.98 14.91
CA GLU A 42 3.20 -1.69 14.28
C GLU A 42 1.88 -0.96 13.96
N PRO A 43 1.79 0.36 14.20
CA PRO A 43 0.65 1.14 13.77
C PRO A 43 0.62 1.22 12.25
N THR A 44 -0.56 1.08 11.65
CA THR A 44 -0.77 1.30 10.21
C THR A 44 -1.73 2.46 10.02
N PHE A 45 -1.40 3.37 9.12
CA PHE A 45 -2.21 4.52 8.75
C PHE A 45 -2.70 4.33 7.32
N LEU A 46 -4.01 4.44 7.16
CA LEU A 46 -4.71 4.35 5.87
C LEU A 46 -5.24 5.74 5.52
N PHE A 47 -4.94 6.20 4.31
CA PHE A 47 -5.36 7.50 3.80
C PHE A 47 -6.45 7.31 2.76
N TYR A 48 -7.59 7.95 2.99
CA TYR A 48 -8.73 7.89 2.08
C TYR A 48 -9.06 9.28 1.53
N GLY A 49 -9.21 9.37 0.21
CA GLY A 49 -9.69 10.56 -0.51
C GLY A 49 -10.93 10.19 -1.31
N GLY A 50 -12.04 10.90 -1.13
CA GLY A 50 -13.31 10.60 -1.81
C GLY A 50 -13.83 9.16 -1.68
N GLY A 51 -13.45 8.44 -0.63
CA GLY A 51 -13.83 7.04 -0.40
C GLY A 51 -12.83 6.01 -0.94
N GLU A 52 -11.78 6.42 -1.65
CA GLU A 52 -10.77 5.53 -2.20
C GLU A 52 -9.47 5.58 -1.38
N LEU A 53 -8.80 4.44 -1.24
CA LEU A 53 -7.51 4.36 -0.55
C LEU A 53 -6.42 5.00 -1.43
N VAL A 54 -5.82 6.09 -0.98
CA VAL A 54 -4.80 6.84 -1.76
C VAL A 54 -3.38 6.61 -1.27
N ALA A 55 -3.19 6.23 0.00
CA ALA A 55 -1.88 5.90 0.54
C ALA A 55 -1.97 5.00 1.78
N VAL A 56 -0.90 4.25 2.03
CA VAL A 56 -0.71 3.43 3.23
C VAL A 56 0.66 3.70 3.83
N LEU A 57 0.71 3.88 5.15
CA LEU A 57 1.95 4.04 5.89
C LEU A 57 1.98 3.06 7.06
N ARG A 58 3.01 2.19 7.09
CA ARG A 58 3.25 1.25 8.19
C ARG A 58 4.35 1.78 9.11
N GLY A 59 4.17 1.64 10.42
CA GLY A 59 5.14 2.02 11.44
C GLY A 59 4.95 3.43 11.99
N ALA A 60 5.56 3.69 13.16
CA ALA A 60 5.40 4.92 13.93
C ALA A 60 6.36 6.05 13.47
N ASN A 61 6.45 6.34 12.17
CA ASN A 61 7.33 7.36 11.63
C ASN A 61 6.63 8.73 11.55
N ALA A 62 6.81 9.55 12.59
CA ALA A 62 6.15 10.86 12.70
C ALA A 62 6.49 11.86 11.57
N PRO A 63 7.77 12.11 11.21
CA PRO A 63 8.11 13.00 10.12
C PRO A 63 7.54 12.55 8.76
N MET A 64 7.57 11.25 8.50
CA MET A 64 7.04 10.71 7.24
C MET A 64 5.52 10.82 7.19
N LEU A 65 4.83 10.53 8.31
CA LEU A 65 3.38 10.68 8.42
C LEU A 65 2.94 12.13 8.14
N GLN A 66 3.60 13.10 8.75
CA GLN A 66 3.27 14.52 8.54
C GLN A 66 3.46 14.96 7.09
N ARG A 67 4.55 14.52 6.45
CA ARG A 67 4.80 14.80 5.03
C ARG A 67 3.71 14.19 4.14
N LEU A 68 3.35 12.93 4.39
CA LEU A 68 2.32 12.24 3.62
C LEU A 68 0.96 12.94 3.74
N ILE A 69 0.57 13.34 4.96
CA ILE A 69 -0.70 14.06 5.19
C ILE A 69 -0.74 15.35 4.36
N VAL A 70 0.32 16.16 4.39
CA VAL A 70 0.38 17.42 3.64
C VAL A 70 0.32 17.17 2.14
N GLU A 71 1.02 16.14 1.66
CA GLU A 71 1.06 15.78 0.24
C GLU A 71 -0.30 15.28 -0.27
N GLU A 72 -0.94 14.37 0.46
CA GLU A 72 -2.26 13.83 0.08
C GLU A 72 -3.36 14.89 0.20
N LEU A 73 -3.30 15.80 1.17
CA LEU A 73 -4.23 16.94 1.24
C LEU A 73 -4.07 17.88 0.04
N ALA A 74 -2.84 18.17 -0.38
CA ALA A 74 -2.60 19.01 -1.55
C ALA A 74 -3.14 18.36 -2.83
N LYS A 75 -2.97 17.05 -2.98
CA LYS A 75 -3.53 16.27 -4.10
C LYS A 75 -5.06 16.29 -4.07
N GLU A 76 -5.69 16.07 -2.92
CA GLU A 76 -7.15 16.07 -2.82
C GLU A 76 -7.75 17.45 -3.14
N LYS A 77 -7.13 18.53 -2.67
CA LYS A 77 -7.54 19.90 -3.05
C LYS A 77 -7.45 20.14 -4.55
N LEU A 78 -6.35 19.72 -5.17
CA LEU A 78 -6.15 19.83 -6.62
C LEU A 78 -7.21 19.03 -7.40
N VAL A 79 -7.51 17.81 -6.94
CA VAL A 79 -8.56 16.96 -7.52
C VAL A 79 -9.93 17.63 -7.42
N LEU A 80 -10.25 18.24 -6.26
CA LEU A 80 -11.52 18.91 -6.05
C LEU A 80 -11.69 20.19 -6.89
N GLU A 81 -10.60 20.95 -7.09
CA GLU A 81 -10.61 22.20 -7.87
C GLU A 81 -10.57 21.96 -9.39
N GLN A 82 -9.73 21.02 -9.85
CA GLN A 82 -9.43 20.82 -11.28
C GLN A 82 -10.11 19.58 -11.88
N GLY A 83 -10.76 18.75 -11.07
CA GLY A 83 -11.49 17.56 -11.54
C GLY A 83 -10.60 16.39 -11.96
N GLY A 84 -9.48 16.16 -11.27
CA GLY A 84 -8.55 15.06 -11.55
C GLY A 84 -9.01 13.68 -11.03
N GLY A 85 -8.42 12.61 -11.55
CA GLY A 85 -8.60 11.25 -10.99
C GLY A 85 -7.74 11.04 -9.75
N ARG A 86 -8.26 10.27 -8.77
CA ARG A 86 -7.48 9.87 -7.59
C ARG A 86 -6.56 8.70 -7.91
N LYS A 87 -5.37 8.70 -7.31
CA LYS A 87 -4.45 7.58 -7.42
C LYS A 87 -4.78 6.54 -6.36
N VAL A 88 -5.57 5.54 -6.76
CA VAL A 88 -5.93 4.43 -5.86
C VAL A 88 -4.72 3.53 -5.63
N VAL A 89 -4.43 3.26 -4.36
CA VAL A 89 -3.44 2.27 -3.91
C VAL A 89 -4.17 1.02 -3.49
N LYS A 90 -3.65 -0.15 -3.89
CA LYS A 90 -4.08 -1.45 -3.37
C LYS A 90 -3.16 -1.83 -2.21
N ASP A 91 -3.75 -2.22 -1.08
CA ASP A 91 -2.99 -2.80 0.03
C ASP A 91 -3.42 -4.25 0.21
N ASP A 92 -2.45 -5.16 0.16
CA ASP A 92 -2.69 -6.61 0.24
C ASP A 92 -3.41 -7.03 1.54
N ALA A 93 -3.36 -6.20 2.59
CA ALA A 93 -4.05 -6.47 3.84
C ALA A 93 -5.52 -5.97 3.86
N LEU A 94 -5.98 -5.31 2.80
CA LEU A 94 -7.39 -4.92 2.58
C LEU A 94 -8.04 -5.67 1.41
N LEU A 95 -7.27 -6.48 0.67
CA LEU A 95 -7.84 -7.37 -0.33
C LEU A 95 -8.52 -8.53 0.39
N ASP A 96 -9.84 -8.48 0.45
CA ASP A 96 -10.65 -9.63 0.80
C ASP A 96 -10.37 -10.75 -0.22
N ASP A 97 -10.23 -11.99 0.24
CA ASP A 97 -10.14 -13.19 -0.62
C ASP A 97 -11.45 -13.46 -1.40
N GLU A 98 -12.39 -12.51 -1.40
CA GLU A 98 -13.61 -12.49 -2.22
C GLU A 98 -13.36 -12.16 -3.71
N ILE A 99 -12.12 -12.34 -4.18
CA ILE A 99 -11.86 -12.67 -5.59
C ILE A 99 -11.73 -14.20 -5.73
N LYS A 100 -12.76 -14.92 -5.27
CA LYS A 100 -13.09 -16.24 -5.81
C LYS A 100 -14.26 -16.04 -6.76
N GLU A 101 -13.94 -15.81 -8.04
CA GLU A 101 -14.67 -16.26 -9.24
C GLU A 101 -14.71 -15.26 -10.42
N GLU A 102 -14.48 -13.95 -10.24
CA GLU A 102 -14.63 -13.01 -11.37
C GLU A 102 -13.34 -12.72 -12.18
N GLU A 103 -12.14 -13.06 -11.70
CA GLU A 103 -10.90 -12.88 -12.47
C GLU A 103 -10.62 -13.97 -13.52
N LYS A 104 -11.50 -14.98 -13.67
CA LYS A 104 -11.25 -16.08 -14.62
C LYS A 104 -11.75 -15.81 -16.05
N THR A 105 -12.52 -14.75 -16.30
CA THR A 105 -13.23 -14.59 -17.58
C THR A 105 -12.73 -13.48 -18.51
N LEU A 106 -11.78 -12.61 -18.13
CA LEU A 106 -11.51 -11.39 -18.93
C LEU A 106 -10.06 -11.16 -19.40
N GLN A 107 -9.09 -12.03 -19.10
CA GLN A 107 -7.70 -11.82 -19.54
C GLN A 107 -7.28 -12.70 -20.73
N GLN A 108 -8.21 -13.03 -21.63
CA GLN A 108 -7.93 -13.74 -22.88
C GLN A 108 -8.21 -12.85 -24.11
N SER A 109 -7.69 -11.63 -24.11
CA SER A 109 -7.53 -10.69 -25.25
C SER A 109 -7.23 -9.33 -24.61
N GLU A 110 -6.06 -8.69 -24.67
CA GLU A 110 -5.27 -8.21 -25.81
C GLU A 110 -3.88 -7.85 -25.21
N VAL A 111 -2.80 -8.58 -25.49
CA VAL A 111 -1.72 -8.26 -26.45
C VAL A 111 -1.17 -6.81 -26.40
N GLU A 112 0.07 -6.72 -25.90
CA GLU A 112 1.15 -5.73 -26.15
C GLU A 112 1.12 -4.33 -25.50
N ASP A 113 1.83 -4.14 -24.39
CA ASP A 113 3.25 -3.69 -24.31
C ASP A 113 3.57 -3.30 -22.85
N SER A 114 4.84 -3.34 -22.46
CA SER A 114 5.41 -3.08 -21.11
C SER A 114 5.51 -4.30 -20.20
N ARG A 115 6.74 -4.85 -20.10
CA ARG A 115 7.18 -5.87 -19.14
C ARG A 115 6.77 -5.52 -17.70
N THR A 116 5.66 -6.06 -17.24
CA THR A 116 5.33 -6.22 -15.83
C THR A 116 5.68 -7.65 -15.45
N VAL A 117 6.60 -7.80 -14.48
CA VAL A 117 7.08 -9.11 -14.05
C VAL A 117 5.94 -9.79 -13.29
N SER A 118 5.44 -10.85 -13.93
CA SER A 118 4.48 -11.84 -13.46
C SER A 118 4.87 -12.42 -12.10
N ALA A 119 3.84 -12.93 -11.40
CA ALA A 119 3.90 -13.58 -10.09
C ALA A 119 5.19 -14.38 -9.87
N CYS A 120 5.77 -14.19 -8.68
CA CYS A 120 7.07 -14.73 -8.27
C CYS A 120 7.00 -16.27 -8.12
N GLU A 121 7.11 -17.00 -9.22
CA GLU A 121 7.54 -18.39 -9.17
C GLU A 121 8.97 -18.43 -8.57
N PRO A 122 9.30 -19.42 -7.72
CA PRO A 122 10.61 -19.46 -7.09
C PRO A 122 11.72 -19.69 -8.14
N TYR A 123 12.44 -18.64 -8.49
CA TYR A 123 13.60 -18.72 -9.37
C TYR A 123 14.81 -19.20 -8.60
N THR A 124 15.48 -20.24 -9.12
CA THR A 124 16.78 -20.69 -8.59
C THR A 124 17.90 -20.11 -9.44
N VAL A 125 18.82 -19.39 -8.81
CA VAL A 125 20.02 -18.85 -9.45
C VAL A 125 21.24 -19.64 -9.01
N ALA A 126 22.04 -20.12 -9.96
CA ALA A 126 23.32 -20.76 -9.70
C ALA A 126 24.45 -19.99 -10.39
N ILE A 127 25.58 -19.81 -9.68
CA ILE A 127 26.78 -19.18 -10.22
C ILE A 127 27.76 -20.28 -10.61
N ILE A 128 28.05 -20.41 -11.91
CA ILE A 128 28.95 -21.42 -12.45
C ILE A 128 30.33 -20.78 -12.66
N LYS A 129 31.39 -21.43 -12.15
CA LYS A 129 32.76 -20.98 -12.39
C LYS A 129 33.12 -21.11 -13.88
N PRO A 130 33.82 -20.12 -14.47
CA PRO A 130 34.17 -20.14 -15.90
C PRO A 130 34.99 -21.37 -16.30
N ASP A 131 35.86 -21.88 -15.41
CA ASP A 131 36.65 -23.09 -15.68
C ASP A 131 35.77 -24.35 -15.79
N ALA A 132 34.64 -24.41 -15.07
CA ALA A 132 33.69 -25.51 -15.16
C ALA A 132 32.93 -25.50 -16.50
N VAL A 133 32.73 -24.31 -17.07
CA VAL A 133 32.17 -24.12 -18.41
C VAL A 133 33.19 -24.55 -19.47
N ALA A 134 34.46 -24.13 -19.35
CA ALA A 134 35.52 -24.48 -20.28
C ALA A 134 35.81 -26.00 -20.33
N GLN A 135 35.60 -26.71 -19.23
CA GLN A 135 35.78 -28.16 -19.14
C GLN A 135 34.54 -28.95 -19.62
N GLY A 136 33.48 -28.29 -20.09
CA GLY A 136 32.26 -28.94 -20.58
C GLY A 136 31.47 -29.69 -19.49
N LYS A 137 31.69 -29.34 -18.22
CA LYS A 137 31.07 -30.01 -17.06
C LYS A 137 29.72 -29.40 -16.65
N ALA A 138 29.36 -28.28 -17.26
CA ALA A 138 28.03 -27.69 -17.19
C ALA A 138 27.43 -27.76 -18.60
N ASN A 139 26.46 -28.65 -18.78
CA ASN A 139 25.57 -28.71 -19.94
C ASN A 139 24.14 -28.41 -19.48
#